data_AF-A0A3D5UXM8-F1
#
_entry.id   AF-A0A3D5UXM8-F1
#
_cell.length_a   1.000
_cell.length_b   1.000
_cell.length_c   1.000
_cell.angle_alpha   90.00
_cell.angle_beta   90.00
_cell.angle_gamma   90.00
#
_symmetry.space_group_name_H-M   'P 1'
#
loop_
_entity.id
_entity.type
_entity.pdbx_description
1 polymer ?
#
loop_
_entity_poly.entity_id
_entity_poly.type
_entity_poly.pdbx_seq_one_letter_code
_entity_poly.pdbx_strand_id
1 'polypeptide(L)'
;MQISGRDSNRYQTFTRRAALLAGAQGIAFVVLAGRMYYLQVLKTDQYRMLAEENRVSMRLLAPLRGNIVDRFGRTLASNRQNYRAMLISEQTPDVEATLARFSRIVEIDSFTKKRILRDIARSPRFMPVTVAEDLSWDQFAQVNINEPDLAGILPDVGETRDYPYGEELAHVLGYVA
;
A
#
# COMPACT_ATOMS: atom_id res chain seq x y z
N MET A 1 0.93 -0.77 83.14
CA MET A 1 2.03 -1.36 82.33
C MET A 1 1.44 -2.49 81.49
N GLN A 2 1.12 -2.24 80.22
CA GLN A 2 0.93 -3.21 79.12
C GLN A 2 0.39 -2.48 77.87
N ILE A 3 1.27 -1.77 77.16
CA ILE A 3 1.04 -1.40 75.76
C ILE A 3 2.36 -1.71 75.03
N SER A 4 2.58 -2.98 74.71
CA SER A 4 3.68 -3.36 73.84
C SER A 4 3.36 -4.74 73.26
N GLY A 5 2.89 -4.77 72.02
CA GLY A 5 2.57 -6.02 71.32
C GLY A 5 1.63 -5.88 70.12
N ARG A 6 0.84 -4.80 70.02
CA ARG A 6 -0.10 -4.60 68.90
C ARG A 6 0.52 -3.87 67.71
N ASP A 7 1.43 -2.93 67.95
CA ASP A 7 2.05 -2.13 66.88
C ASP A 7 3.12 -2.89 66.10
N SER A 8 3.96 -3.70 66.78
CA SER A 8 4.99 -4.53 66.13
C SER A 8 4.39 -5.53 65.12
N ASN A 9 3.23 -6.11 65.43
CA ASN A 9 2.53 -7.04 64.55
C ASN A 9 1.93 -6.35 63.30
N ARG A 10 1.55 -5.07 63.39
CA ARG A 10 1.09 -4.26 62.24
C ARG A 10 2.24 -3.93 61.28
N TYR A 11 3.42 -3.61 61.79
CA TYR A 11 4.62 -3.40 60.95
C TYR A 11 5.08 -4.69 60.25
N GLN A 12 5.02 -5.83 60.94
CA GLN A 12 5.38 -7.13 60.35
C GLN A 12 4.39 -7.58 59.25
N THR A 13 3.09 -7.38 59.46
CA THR A 13 2.07 -7.71 58.44
C THR A 13 2.13 -6.80 57.22
N PHE A 14 2.43 -5.51 57.39
CA PHE A 14 2.66 -4.57 56.30
C PHE A 14 3.90 -4.95 55.48
N THR A 15 5.02 -5.27 56.15
CA THR A 15 6.28 -5.67 55.51
C THR A 15 6.15 -6.99 54.75
N ARG A 16 5.40 -7.96 55.30
CA ARG A 16 5.13 -9.24 54.62
C ARG A 16 4.27 -9.07 53.36
N ARG A 17 3.25 -8.21 53.40
CA ARG A 17 2.41 -7.90 52.22
C ARG A 17 3.22 -7.17 51.15
N ALA A 18 4.05 -6.21 51.53
CA ALA A 18 4.95 -5.52 50.61
C ALA A 18 5.94 -6.50 49.95
N ALA A 19 6.54 -7.41 50.72
CA ALA A 19 7.45 -8.43 50.20
C ALA A 19 6.75 -9.42 49.24
N LEU A 20 5.52 -9.83 49.55
CA LEU A 20 4.72 -10.69 48.67
C LEU A 20 4.38 -9.99 47.35
N LEU A 21 3.98 -8.71 47.39
CA LEU A 21 3.70 -7.92 46.20
C LEU A 21 4.97 -7.69 45.36
N ALA A 22 6.09 -7.36 46.01
CA ALA A 22 7.38 -7.21 45.32
C ALA A 22 7.83 -8.53 44.67
N GLY A 23 7.63 -9.66 45.35
CA GLY A 23 7.90 -10.99 44.79
C GLY A 23 7.01 -11.30 43.58
N ALA A 24 5.71 -11.05 43.68
CA ALA A 24 4.78 -11.24 42.58
C ALA A 24 5.12 -10.35 41.36
N GLN A 25 5.46 -9.09 41.61
CA GLN A 25 5.91 -8.16 40.58
C GLN A 25 7.23 -8.62 39.95
N GLY A 26 8.20 -9.08 40.76
CA GLY A 26 9.45 -9.65 40.28
C GLY A 26 9.25 -10.85 39.37
N ILE A 27 8.36 -11.78 39.76
CA ILE A 27 8.00 -12.93 38.93
C ILE A 27 7.38 -12.47 37.60
N ALA A 28 6.47 -11.50 37.63
CA ALA A 28 5.88 -10.96 36.41
C ALA A 28 6.94 -10.36 35.46
N PHE A 29 7.91 -9.61 35.99
CA PHE A 29 9.03 -9.10 35.20
C PHE A 29 9.90 -10.21 34.61
N VAL A 30 10.19 -11.27 35.37
CA VAL A 30 10.95 -12.42 34.87
C VAL A 30 10.21 -13.12 33.73
N VAL A 31 8.90 -13.29 33.84
CA VAL A 31 8.06 -13.88 32.77
C VAL A 31 8.08 -12.99 31.52
N LEU A 32 7.93 -11.67 31.68
CA LEU A 32 7.99 -10.73 30.55
C LEU A 32 9.37 -10.71 29.89
N ALA A 33 10.44 -10.68 30.67
CA ALA A 33 11.82 -10.73 30.17
C ALA A 33 12.10 -12.06 29.44
N GLY A 34 11.64 -13.19 29.99
CA GLY A 34 11.72 -14.48 29.33
C GLY A 34 10.95 -14.52 28.01
N ARG A 35 9.75 -13.94 27.97
CA ARG A 35 8.96 -13.81 26.74
C ARG A 35 9.64 -12.92 25.72
N MET A 36 10.22 -11.81 26.15
CA MET A 36 10.97 -10.89 25.29
C MET A 36 12.20 -11.59 24.70
N TYR A 37 12.98 -12.30 25.52
CA TYR A 37 14.11 -13.11 25.06
C TYR A 37 13.66 -14.16 24.02
N TYR A 38 12.56 -14.86 24.28
CA TYR A 38 12.01 -15.83 23.33
C TYR A 38 11.66 -15.17 21.99
N LEU A 39 10.99 -14.03 21.99
CA LEU A 39 10.62 -13.32 20.76
C LEU A 39 11.83 -12.72 20.03
N GLN A 40 12.80 -12.17 20.78
CA GLN A 40 13.91 -11.41 20.21
C GLN A 40 15.13 -12.24 19.84
N VAL A 41 15.34 -13.40 20.49
CA VAL A 41 16.54 -14.25 20.29
C VAL A 41 16.17 -15.58 19.63
N LEU A 42 15.12 -16.26 20.11
CA LEU A 42 14.74 -17.56 19.54
C LEU A 42 13.89 -17.42 18.27
N LYS A 43 13.19 -16.28 18.11
CA LYS A 43 12.31 -16.01 16.97
C LYS A 43 12.79 -14.87 16.07
N THR A 44 14.04 -14.43 16.23
CA THR A 44 14.62 -13.31 15.47
C THR A 44 14.49 -13.50 13.97
N ASP A 45 14.90 -14.66 13.44
CA ASP A 45 14.95 -14.88 11.99
C ASP A 45 13.56 -14.84 11.36
N GLN A 46 12.57 -15.44 12.04
CA GLN A 46 11.18 -15.43 11.59
C GLN A 46 10.61 -14.01 11.56
N TYR A 47 10.77 -13.25 12.65
CA TYR A 47 10.22 -11.88 12.71
C TYR A 47 11.00 -10.90 11.83
N ARG A 48 12.30 -11.13 11.61
CA ARG A 48 13.11 -10.34 10.69
C ARG A 48 12.69 -10.55 9.24
N MET A 49 12.42 -11.80 8.84
CA MET A 49 11.91 -12.11 7.51
C MET A 49 10.52 -11.48 7.28
N LEU A 50 9.59 -11.65 8.23
CA LEU A 50 8.26 -11.02 8.16
C LEU A 50 8.34 -9.48 8.11
N ALA A 51 9.29 -8.88 8.84
CA ALA A 51 9.51 -7.44 8.79
C ALA A 51 10.10 -6.99 7.44
N GLU A 52 10.99 -7.79 6.84
CA GLU A 52 11.56 -7.49 5.53
C GLU A 52 10.51 -7.59 4.41
N GLU A 53 9.66 -8.62 4.44
CA GLU A 53 8.52 -8.78 3.51
C GLU A 53 7.55 -7.59 3.61
N ASN A 54 7.31 -7.07 4.81
CA ASN A 54 6.47 -5.87 4.99
C ASN A 54 7.17 -4.58 4.56
N ARG A 55 8.50 -4.55 4.45
CA ARG A 55 9.27 -3.36 4.08
C ARG A 55 9.54 -3.28 2.57
N VAL A 56 9.69 -4.42 1.90
CA VAL A 56 10.14 -4.47 0.51
C VAL A 56 8.99 -4.88 -0.41
N SER A 57 8.45 -3.90 -1.15
CA SER A 57 7.53 -4.17 -2.25
C SER A 57 8.31 -4.34 -3.55
N MET A 58 8.54 -5.60 -3.96
CA MET A 58 9.14 -5.89 -5.27
C MET A 58 8.11 -5.60 -6.37
N ARG A 59 8.37 -4.57 -7.19
CA ARG A 59 7.58 -4.29 -8.40
C ARG A 59 8.36 -4.75 -9.62
N LEU A 60 7.82 -5.73 -10.34
CA LEU A 60 8.36 -6.16 -11.63
C LEU A 60 8.13 -5.04 -12.66
N LEU A 61 9.21 -4.50 -13.21
CA LEU A 61 9.15 -3.61 -14.37
C LEU A 61 9.11 -4.46 -15.63
N ALA A 62 7.96 -4.49 -16.29
CA ALA A 62 7.82 -5.20 -17.55
C ALA A 62 8.76 -4.58 -18.60
N PRO A 63 9.49 -5.41 -19.38
CA PRO A 63 10.32 -4.89 -20.46
C PRO A 63 9.46 -4.32 -21.59
N LEU A 64 10.01 -3.35 -22.31
CA LEU A 64 9.39 -2.82 -23.53
C LEU A 64 9.34 -3.91 -24.61
N ARG A 65 8.22 -3.99 -25.33
CA ARG A 65 8.09 -4.87 -26.51
C ARG A 65 8.86 -4.29 -27.69
N GLY A 66 9.42 -5.16 -28.54
CA GLY A 66 10.07 -4.73 -29.77
C GLY A 66 9.13 -4.03 -30.75
N ASN A 67 9.68 -3.16 -31.60
CA ASN A 67 8.95 -2.58 -32.72
C ASN A 67 8.83 -3.62 -33.84
N ILE A 68 7.64 -3.72 -34.43
CA ILE A 68 7.42 -4.52 -35.64
C ILE A 68 7.52 -3.58 -36.83
N VAL A 69 8.36 -3.92 -37.80
CA VAL A 69 8.59 -3.12 -39.00
C VAL A 69 8.42 -3.97 -40.27
N ASP A 70 7.97 -3.33 -41.35
CA ASP A 70 7.95 -3.95 -42.69
C ASP A 70 9.37 -3.97 -43.31
N ARG A 71 9.53 -4.66 -44.44
CA ARG A 71 10.77 -4.72 -45.25
C ARG A 71 11.36 -3.37 -45.64
N PHE A 72 10.56 -2.31 -45.62
CA PHE A 72 11.00 -0.93 -45.89
C PHE A 72 11.31 -0.12 -44.62
N GLY A 73 11.30 -0.75 -43.44
CA GLY A 73 11.52 -0.09 -42.15
C GLY A 73 10.34 0.72 -41.62
N ARG A 74 9.17 0.64 -42.26
CA ARG A 74 7.94 1.31 -41.77
C ARG A 74 7.41 0.58 -40.54
N THR A 75 7.13 1.33 -39.48
CA THR A 75 6.62 0.77 -38.23
C THR A 75 5.18 0.29 -38.40
N LEU A 76 4.96 -0.99 -38.14
CA LEU A 76 3.65 -1.65 -38.17
C LEU A 76 3.02 -1.75 -36.77
N ALA A 77 3.86 -1.87 -35.73
CA ALA A 77 3.44 -1.80 -34.35
C ALA A 77 4.57 -1.25 -33.47
N SER A 78 4.23 -0.31 -32.59
CA SER A 78 5.16 0.32 -31.65
C SER A 78 4.55 0.44 -30.27
N ASN A 79 5.29 0.96 -29.29
CA ASN A 79 4.73 1.31 -27.98
C ASN A 79 4.56 2.83 -27.93
N ARG A 80 3.47 3.27 -27.31
CA ARG A 80 3.25 4.67 -26.96
C ARG A 80 3.06 4.80 -25.46
N GLN A 81 3.51 5.92 -24.91
CA GLN A 81 3.28 6.25 -23.51
C GLN A 81 1.78 6.36 -23.25
N ASN A 82 1.34 5.72 -22.17
CA ASN A 82 -0.02 5.80 -21.66
C ASN A 82 0.04 6.49 -20.29
N TYR A 83 -0.29 7.78 -20.27
CA TYR A 83 -0.38 8.54 -19.03
C TYR A 83 -1.67 8.15 -18.31
N ARG A 84 -1.53 7.64 -17.09
CA ARG A 84 -2.66 7.16 -16.30
C ARG A 84 -2.59 7.67 -14.86
N ALA A 85 -3.75 7.70 -14.22
CA ALA A 85 -3.88 7.97 -12.80
C ALA A 85 -4.46 6.73 -12.12
N MET A 86 -3.78 6.23 -11.10
CA MET A 86 -4.22 5.11 -10.28
C MET A 86 -4.60 5.59 -8.88
N LEU A 87 -5.39 4.82 -8.14
CA LEU A 87 -5.75 5.11 -6.75
C LEU A 87 -5.41 3.92 -5.85
N ILE A 88 -4.69 4.19 -4.77
CA ILE A 88 -4.42 3.23 -3.69
C ILE A 88 -5.35 3.56 -2.52
N SER A 89 -6.31 2.68 -2.25
CA SER A 89 -7.38 2.95 -1.29
C SER A 89 -6.88 3.07 0.15
N GLU A 90 -5.79 2.38 0.50
CA GLU A 90 -5.17 2.47 1.83
C GLU A 90 -4.53 3.84 2.12
N GLN A 91 -4.11 4.55 1.06
CA GLN A 91 -3.46 5.87 1.17
C GLN A 91 -4.47 7.01 1.15
N THR A 92 -5.77 6.70 1.12
CA THR A 92 -6.85 7.66 0.99
C THR A 92 -7.79 7.59 2.20
N PRO A 93 -8.06 8.71 2.90
CA PRO A 93 -9.04 8.73 3.99
C PRO A 93 -10.48 8.48 3.51
N ASP A 94 -10.84 9.06 2.36
CA ASP A 94 -12.15 8.93 1.72
C ASP A 94 -11.99 8.88 0.19
N VAL A 95 -12.26 7.71 -0.37
CA VAL A 95 -12.14 7.43 -1.81
C VAL A 95 -13.10 8.31 -2.62
N GLU A 96 -14.34 8.49 -2.18
CA GLU A 96 -15.33 9.25 -2.94
C GLU A 96 -14.99 10.73 -2.95
N ALA A 97 -14.51 11.27 -1.82
CA ALA A 97 -14.04 12.64 -1.73
C ALA A 97 -12.79 12.88 -2.58
N THR A 98 -11.84 11.94 -2.60
CA THR A 98 -10.65 12.03 -3.47
C THR A 98 -11.05 11.97 -4.95
N LEU A 99 -11.94 11.06 -5.34
CA LEU A 99 -12.45 11.00 -6.72
C LEU A 99 -13.19 12.28 -7.10
N ALA A 100 -13.93 12.90 -6.18
CA ALA A 100 -14.58 14.18 -6.43
C ALA A 100 -13.57 15.32 -6.64
N ARG A 101 -12.47 15.34 -5.89
CA ARG A 101 -11.37 16.30 -6.12
C ARG A 101 -10.68 16.06 -7.46
N PHE A 102 -10.34 14.80 -7.76
CA PHE A 102 -9.73 14.40 -9.02
C PHE A 102 -10.61 14.79 -10.23
N SER A 103 -11.93 14.63 -10.10
CA SER A 103 -12.89 14.95 -11.17
C SER A 103 -12.93 16.43 -11.57
N ARG A 104 -12.32 17.33 -10.78
CA ARG A 104 -12.17 18.75 -11.13
C ARG A 104 -11.05 19.00 -12.13
N ILE A 105 -10.12 18.06 -12.26
CA ILE A 105 -8.94 18.16 -13.14
C ILE A 105 -9.18 17.32 -14.40
N VAL A 106 -9.65 16.09 -14.22
CA VAL A 106 -9.96 15.15 -15.29
C VAL A 106 -11.42 14.78 -15.19
N GLU A 107 -12.19 15.07 -16.23
CA GLU A 107 -13.61 14.71 -16.25
C GLU A 107 -13.77 13.19 -16.21
N ILE A 108 -14.52 12.71 -15.22
CA ILE A 108 -14.92 11.31 -15.12
C ILE A 108 -16.44 11.26 -15.17
N ASP A 109 -16.97 10.46 -16.10
CA ASP A 109 -18.40 10.24 -16.19
C ASP A 109 -18.93 9.35 -15.05
N SER A 110 -20.24 9.42 -14.83
CA SER A 110 -20.86 8.70 -13.72
C SER A 110 -20.76 7.17 -13.83
N PHE A 111 -20.64 6.62 -15.04
CA PHE A 111 -20.48 5.19 -15.25
C PHE A 111 -19.06 4.75 -14.88
N THR A 112 -18.04 5.48 -15.33
CA THR A 112 -16.64 5.21 -14.94
C THR A 112 -16.45 5.34 -13.44
N LYS A 113 -17.00 6.37 -12.79
CA LYS A 113 -16.95 6.50 -11.32
C LYS A 113 -17.51 5.26 -10.61
N LYS A 114 -18.67 4.74 -11.05
CA LYS A 114 -19.27 3.52 -10.49
C LYS A 114 -18.41 2.29 -10.72
N ARG A 115 -17.77 2.18 -11.89
CA ARG A 115 -16.82 1.09 -12.20
C ARG A 115 -15.64 1.13 -11.25
N ILE A 116 -14.98 2.29 -11.10
CA ILE A 116 -13.84 2.46 -10.21
C ILE A 116 -14.18 2.08 -8.76
N LEU A 117 -15.30 2.56 -8.23
CA LEU A 117 -15.72 2.21 -6.86
C LEU A 117 -15.96 0.71 -6.68
N ARG A 118 -16.51 0.04 -7.69
CA ARG A 118 -16.69 -1.42 -7.69
C ARG A 118 -15.35 -2.14 -7.72
N ASP A 119 -14.41 -1.68 -8.54
CA ASP A 119 -13.08 -2.27 -8.69
C ASP A 119 -12.27 -2.13 -7.40
N ILE A 120 -12.35 -0.96 -6.74
CA ILE A 120 -11.76 -0.71 -5.42
C ILE A 120 -12.36 -1.65 -4.36
N ALA A 121 -13.69 -1.83 -4.35
CA ALA A 121 -14.35 -2.69 -3.38
C ALA A 121 -13.98 -4.18 -3.54
N ARG A 122 -13.56 -4.61 -4.74
CA ARG A 122 -13.16 -5.99 -5.04
C ARG A 122 -11.66 -6.24 -4.89
N SER A 123 -10.86 -5.18 -4.89
CA SER A 123 -9.40 -5.27 -4.86
C SER A 123 -8.86 -5.15 -3.43
N PRO A 124 -7.73 -5.79 -3.09
CA PRO A 124 -7.04 -5.54 -1.83
C PRO A 124 -6.66 -4.07 -1.68
N ARG A 125 -6.68 -3.53 -0.45
CA ARG A 125 -6.57 -2.07 -0.21
C ARG A 125 -5.26 -1.43 -0.68
N PHE A 126 -4.18 -2.22 -0.68
CA PHE A 126 -2.83 -1.83 -1.11
C PHE A 126 -2.63 -1.88 -2.62
N MET A 127 -3.58 -2.46 -3.38
CA MET A 127 -3.47 -2.61 -4.82
C MET A 127 -3.93 -1.33 -5.52
N PRO A 128 -3.12 -0.76 -6.44
CA PRO A 128 -3.54 0.40 -7.23
C PRO A 128 -4.65 0.00 -8.19
N VAL A 129 -5.72 0.80 -8.23
CA VAL A 129 -6.82 0.66 -9.20
C VAL A 129 -6.79 1.84 -10.16
N THR A 130 -6.84 1.57 -11.46
CA THR A 130 -6.84 2.62 -12.47
C THR A 130 -8.11 3.46 -12.42
N VAL A 131 -7.93 4.78 -12.31
CA VAL A 131 -8.99 5.79 -12.28
C VAL A 131 -9.19 6.43 -13.65
N ALA A 132 -8.09 6.74 -14.35
CA ALA A 132 -8.12 7.28 -15.70
C ALA A 132 -6.91 6.77 -16.50
N GLU A 133 -7.10 6.56 -17.81
CA GLU A 133 -6.08 6.14 -18.78
C GLU A 133 -6.10 7.08 -19.98
N ASP A 134 -5.04 7.02 -20.81
CA ASP A 134 -4.86 7.83 -22.01
C ASP A 134 -5.02 9.34 -21.74
N LEU A 135 -4.52 9.81 -20.60
CA LEU A 135 -4.53 11.24 -20.25
C LEU A 135 -3.67 12.03 -21.24
N SER A 136 -4.10 13.24 -21.59
CA SER A 136 -3.22 14.19 -22.27
C SER A 136 -2.06 14.59 -21.36
N TRP A 137 -0.94 15.01 -21.96
CA TRP A 137 0.20 15.51 -21.20
C TRP A 137 -0.19 16.64 -20.23
N ASP A 138 -1.05 17.56 -20.67
CA ASP A 138 -1.51 18.67 -19.84
C ASP A 138 -2.33 18.20 -18.63
N GLN A 139 -3.25 17.25 -18.84
CA GLN A 139 -4.01 16.64 -17.75
C GLN A 139 -3.10 15.88 -16.78
N PHE A 140 -2.17 15.09 -17.29
CA PHE A 140 -1.20 14.35 -16.47
C PHE A 140 -0.34 15.31 -15.64
N ALA A 141 0.14 16.40 -16.24
CA ALA A 141 0.90 17.44 -15.54
C ALA A 141 0.06 18.12 -14.44
N GLN A 142 -1.20 18.43 -14.71
CA GLN A 142 -2.11 19.00 -13.69
C GLN A 142 -2.34 18.03 -12.52
N VAL A 143 -2.51 16.73 -12.80
CA VAL A 143 -2.64 15.72 -11.74
C VAL A 143 -1.37 15.63 -10.90
N ASN A 144 -0.18 15.65 -11.52
CA ASN A 144 1.09 15.63 -10.80
C ASN A 144 1.28 16.86 -9.90
N ILE A 145 0.93 18.05 -10.37
CA ILE A 145 1.05 19.29 -9.57
C ILE A 145 0.13 19.26 -8.35
N ASN A 146 -1.06 18.67 -8.50
CA ASN A 146 -2.06 18.57 -7.43
C ASN A 146 -1.94 17.26 -6.62
N GLU A 147 -0.90 16.44 -6.83
CA GLU A 147 -0.69 15.18 -6.10
C GLU A 147 -0.78 15.34 -4.56
N PRO A 148 -0.22 16.40 -3.93
CA PRO A 148 -0.34 16.59 -2.48
C PRO A 148 -1.79 16.72 -1.98
N ASP A 149 -2.69 17.25 -2.80
CA ASP A 149 -4.11 17.44 -2.47
C ASP A 149 -4.98 16.22 -2.87
N LEU A 150 -4.40 15.31 -3.64
CA LEU A 150 -5.03 14.09 -4.16
C LEU A 150 -4.51 12.85 -3.42
N ALA A 151 -4.64 12.84 -2.09
CA ALA A 151 -4.21 11.73 -1.25
C ALA A 151 -4.64 10.36 -1.81
N GLY A 152 -3.63 9.53 -2.12
CA GLY A 152 -3.76 8.18 -2.66
C GLY A 152 -3.92 8.07 -4.18
N ILE A 153 -3.99 9.18 -4.92
CA ILE A 153 -3.80 9.18 -6.38
C ILE A 153 -2.31 9.04 -6.69
N LEU A 154 -1.99 8.12 -7.58
CA LEU A 154 -0.64 7.85 -8.07
C LEU A 154 -0.62 8.07 -9.59
N PRO A 155 -0.01 9.16 -10.08
CA PRO A 155 0.29 9.33 -11.49
C PRO A 155 1.29 8.25 -11.93
N ASP A 156 1.02 7.60 -13.05
CA ASP A 156 1.89 6.55 -13.60
C ASP A 156 2.00 6.67 -15.12
N VAL A 157 3.20 6.36 -15.62
CA VAL A 157 3.50 6.35 -17.05
C VAL A 157 3.60 4.90 -17.49
N GLY A 158 2.49 4.39 -18.01
CA GLY A 158 2.44 3.09 -18.64
C GLY A 158 2.86 3.14 -20.10
N GLU A 159 2.87 1.98 -20.74
CA GLU A 159 3.08 1.83 -22.17
C GLU A 159 1.94 0.99 -22.74
N THR A 160 1.35 1.46 -23.83
CA THR A 160 0.33 0.72 -24.58
C THR A 160 0.79 0.49 -26.01
N ARG A 161 0.21 -0.53 -26.66
CA ARG A 161 0.59 -0.88 -28.02
C ARG A 161 -0.11 0.04 -29.01
N ASP A 162 0.66 0.57 -29.95
CA ASP A 162 0.18 1.43 -31.02
C ASP A 162 0.31 0.72 -32.37
N TYR A 163 -0.78 0.72 -33.15
CA TYR A 163 -0.89 0.07 -34.46
C TYR A 163 -1.29 1.11 -35.52
N PRO A 164 -0.33 1.77 -36.19
CA PRO A 164 -0.61 2.90 -37.08
C PRO A 164 -1.56 2.59 -38.24
N TYR A 165 -1.62 1.33 -38.69
CA TYR A 165 -2.48 0.88 -39.80
C TYR A 165 -3.79 0.22 -39.35
N GLY A 166 -4.02 0.13 -38.03
CA GLY A 166 -5.27 -0.37 -37.44
C GLY A 166 -5.83 -1.62 -38.10
N GLU A 167 -7.03 -1.49 -38.69
CA GLU A 167 -7.81 -2.58 -39.27
C GLU A 167 -7.15 -3.25 -40.49
N GLU A 168 -6.34 -2.51 -41.27
CA GLU A 168 -5.75 -3.02 -42.52
C GLU A 168 -4.83 -4.23 -42.29
N LEU A 169 -4.15 -4.26 -41.14
CA LEU A 169 -3.20 -5.31 -40.78
C LEU A 169 -3.62 -6.15 -39.57
N ALA A 170 -4.82 -5.90 -39.02
CA ALA A 170 -5.30 -6.57 -37.80
C ALA A 170 -5.33 -8.10 -37.94
N HIS A 171 -5.69 -8.64 -39.10
CA HIS A 171 -5.76 -10.09 -39.34
C HIS A 171 -4.38 -10.77 -39.37
N VAL A 172 -3.32 -10.03 -39.75
CA VAL A 172 -1.97 -10.58 -39.89
C VAL A 172 -1.15 -10.33 -38.63
N LEU A 173 -1.22 -9.11 -38.08
CA LEU A 173 -0.48 -8.73 -36.87
C LEU A 173 -1.16 -9.17 -35.58
N GLY A 174 -2.49 -9.28 -35.60
CA GLY A 174 -3.30 -9.45 -34.40
C GLY A 174 -3.41 -8.16 -33.58
N TYR A 175 -3.81 -8.32 -32.33
CA TYR A 175 -3.92 -7.25 -31.35
C TYR A 175 -3.43 -7.74 -29.98
N VAL A 176 -3.18 -6.80 -29.08
CA VAL A 176 -2.98 -7.07 -27.66
C VAL A 176 -4.06 -6.29 -26.92
N ALA A 177 -4.84 -7.00 -26.10
CA ALA A 177 -5.87 -6.44 -25.24
C ALA A 177 -5.33 -6.24 -23.82
#